data_AF-Q9GN03-F1
#
_entry.id   AF-Q9GN03-F1
#
_cell.length_a   1.000
_cell.length_b   1.000
_cell.length_c   1.000
_cell.angle_alpha   90.00
_cell.angle_beta   90.00
_cell.angle_gamma   90.00
#
_symmetry.space_group_name_H-M   'P 1'
#
loop_
_entity.id
_entity.type
_entity.pdbx_description
1 polymer ?
#
loop_
_entity_poly.entity_id
_entity_poly.type
_entity_poly.pdbx_seq_one_letter_code
_entity_poly.pdbx_strand_id
1 'polypeptide(L)'
;FEGMPYAQPPFGVLRFKAPQPPENWTGVLDATKEGDPCYGRHFFKKNLIVGSENCLVLNVYTKNLRTDTNRITQPVLFWIHGGDFVTGSGTSEMYGPDYLMSENVVLVTINYRLGMLGFLSFEDVSLGVPGNAGLKDQV
;
A
#
# COMPACT_ATOMS: atom_id res chain seq x y z
N PHE A 1 0.97 10.05 8.81
CA PHE A 1 1.05 10.39 7.38
C PHE A 1 0.38 9.27 6.62
N GLU A 2 -0.60 9.56 5.79
CA GLU A 2 -1.46 8.57 5.17
C GLU A 2 -1.56 8.79 3.66
N GLY A 3 -1.84 7.73 2.90
CA GLY A 3 -2.06 7.81 1.45
C GLY A 3 -0.80 8.18 0.64
N MET A 4 0.40 7.93 1.17
CA MET A 4 1.64 8.32 0.49
C MET A 4 1.96 7.34 -0.65
N PRO A 5 2.12 7.80 -1.90
CA PRO A 5 2.41 6.92 -3.03
C PRO A 5 3.82 6.35 -2.93
N TYR A 6 3.95 5.03 -3.07
CA TYR A 6 5.26 4.37 -3.17
C TYR A 6 5.55 3.83 -4.58
N ALA A 7 4.59 3.93 -5.49
CA ALA A 7 4.72 3.57 -6.90
C ALA A 7 3.80 4.44 -7.77
N GLN A 8 4.04 4.43 -9.07
CA GLN A 8 3.12 5.02 -10.04
C GLN A 8 1.77 4.29 -10.03
N PRO A 9 0.66 5.00 -10.29
CA PRO A 9 -0.66 4.39 -10.39
C PRO A 9 -0.69 3.27 -11.45
N PRO A 10 -1.03 2.02 -11.07
CA PRO A 10 -0.87 0.84 -11.94
C PRO A 10 -2.05 0.63 -12.91
N PHE A 11 -2.54 1.69 -13.55
CA PHE A 11 -3.61 1.63 -14.55
C PHE A 11 -3.08 1.94 -15.96
N GLY A 12 -3.95 1.84 -16.97
CA GLY A 12 -3.58 2.05 -18.37
C GLY A 12 -2.51 1.05 -18.83
N VAL A 13 -1.40 1.54 -19.37
CA VAL A 13 -0.29 0.70 -19.84
C VAL A 13 0.45 -0.03 -18.72
N LEU A 14 0.34 0.44 -17.48
CA LEU A 14 0.96 -0.17 -16.30
C LEU A 14 0.10 -1.27 -15.66
N ARG A 15 -1.15 -1.43 -16.12
CA ARG A 15 -2.04 -2.47 -15.60
C ARG A 15 -1.41 -3.86 -15.77
N PHE A 16 -1.42 -4.65 -14.70
CA PHE A 16 -0.80 -5.98 -14.57
C PHE A 16 0.74 -6.03 -14.63
N LYS A 17 1.42 -4.91 -14.88
CA LYS A 17 2.90 -4.87 -14.96
C LYS A 17 3.53 -4.73 -13.58
N ALA A 18 4.84 -4.96 -13.49
CA ALA A 18 5.60 -4.58 -12.30
C ALA A 18 5.41 -3.07 -11.99
N PRO A 19 5.32 -2.67 -10.71
CA PRO A 19 5.20 -1.27 -10.35
C PRO A 19 6.40 -0.47 -10.87
N GLN A 20 6.18 0.81 -11.16
CA GLN A 20 7.23 1.76 -11.49
C GLN A 20 7.41 2.72 -10.32
N PRO A 21 8.62 3.29 -10.11
CA PRO A 21 8.85 4.29 -9.07
C PRO A 21 7.83 5.43 -9.16
N PRO A 22 7.39 5.99 -8.01
CA PRO A 22 6.40 7.05 -7.98
C PRO A 22 6.94 8.28 -8.71
N GLU A 23 6.04 9.06 -9.31
CA GLU A 23 6.44 10.34 -9.89
C GLU A 23 6.90 11.30 -8.78
N ASN A 24 7.91 12.10 -9.09
CA ASN A 24 8.29 13.20 -8.21
C ASN A 24 7.16 14.23 -8.18
N TRP A 25 6.84 14.74 -6.99
CA TRP A 25 5.91 15.86 -6.83
C TRP A 25 6.65 17.13 -6.45
N THR A 26 6.07 18.28 -6.79
CA THR A 26 6.54 19.59 -6.35
C THR A 26 5.70 20.08 -5.17
N GLY A 27 6.33 20.69 -4.18
CA GLY A 27 5.64 21.19 -2.99
C GLY A 27 5.42 20.11 -1.92
N VAL A 28 4.40 20.30 -1.09
CA VAL A 28 4.07 19.40 0.03
C VAL A 28 2.89 18.52 -0.38
N LEU A 29 3.06 17.20 -0.28
CA LEU A 29 1.98 16.24 -0.46
C LEU A 29 1.04 16.28 0.76
N ASP A 30 -0.26 16.39 0.51
CA ASP A 30 -1.27 16.22 1.56
C ASP A 30 -1.38 14.74 1.93
N ALA A 31 -0.82 14.39 3.07
CA ALA A 31 -0.83 13.04 3.65
C ALA A 31 -1.67 12.98 4.94
N THR A 32 -2.78 13.72 4.98
CA THR A 32 -3.71 13.78 6.12
C THR A 32 -4.90 12.83 6.01
N LYS A 33 -5.01 12.10 4.89
CA LYS A 33 -6.11 11.18 4.62
C LYS A 33 -5.57 9.87 4.07
N GLU A 34 -6.21 8.77 4.44
CA GLU A 34 -5.98 7.47 3.84
C GLU A 34 -6.30 7.50 2.34
N GLY A 35 -5.46 6.83 1.55
CA GLY A 35 -5.75 6.56 0.15
C GLY A 35 -6.74 5.39 0.00
N ASP A 36 -7.25 5.23 -1.22
CA ASP A 36 -8.20 4.16 -1.51
C ASP A 36 -7.55 2.76 -1.36
N PRO A 37 -8.30 1.76 -0.87
CA PRO A 37 -7.85 0.38 -0.94
C PRO A 37 -7.75 -0.08 -2.39
N CYS A 38 -6.96 -1.13 -2.65
CA CYS A 38 -6.94 -1.74 -3.97
C CYS A 38 -8.27 -2.43 -4.27
N TYR A 39 -8.65 -2.48 -5.56
CA TYR A 39 -9.87 -3.17 -5.98
C TYR A 39 -9.94 -4.59 -5.44
N GLY A 40 -11.01 -4.87 -4.70
CA GLY A 40 -11.26 -6.16 -4.07
C GLY A 40 -12.66 -6.21 -3.46
N ARG A 41 -13.02 -7.40 -2.96
CA ARG A 41 -14.23 -7.52 -2.12
C ARG A 41 -13.96 -6.83 -0.79
N HIS A 42 -14.92 -6.06 -0.29
CA HIS A 42 -14.83 -5.53 1.06
C HIS A 42 -14.75 -6.68 2.06
N PHE A 43 -13.84 -6.59 3.02
CA PHE A 43 -13.54 -7.68 3.95
C PHE A 43 -14.78 -8.14 4.75
N PHE A 44 -15.49 -7.20 5.37
CA PHE A 44 -16.73 -7.48 6.11
C PHE A 44 -17.98 -7.61 5.23
N LYS A 45 -18.12 -6.75 4.21
CA LYS A 45 -19.30 -6.69 3.34
C LYS A 45 -19.03 -7.41 2.02
N LYS A 46 -19.07 -8.75 2.01
CA LYS A 46 -18.64 -9.59 0.86
C LYS A 46 -19.34 -9.31 -0.49
N ASN A 47 -20.52 -8.69 -0.47
CA ASN A 47 -21.29 -8.30 -1.66
C ASN A 47 -20.95 -6.89 -2.17
N LEU A 48 -20.08 -6.17 -1.46
CA LEU A 48 -19.60 -4.85 -1.83
C LEU A 48 -18.20 -4.96 -2.43
N ILE A 49 -18.03 -4.44 -3.63
CA ILE A 49 -16.71 -4.20 -4.24
C ILE A 49 -16.30 -2.78 -3.87
N VAL A 50 -15.06 -2.62 -3.41
CA VAL A 50 -14.49 -1.32 -3.03
C VAL A 50 -13.14 -1.13 -3.69
N GLY A 51 -12.65 0.11 -3.63
CA GLY A 51 -11.28 0.46 -3.97
C GLY A 51 -11.13 1.16 -5.31
N SER A 52 -9.86 1.34 -5.66
CA SER A 52 -9.38 2.01 -6.85
C SER A 52 -8.19 1.24 -7.42
N GLU A 53 -7.86 1.46 -8.70
CA GLU A 53 -6.56 1.03 -9.23
C GLU A 53 -5.43 1.95 -8.76
N ASN A 54 -5.73 3.22 -8.44
CA ASN A 54 -4.77 4.14 -7.84
C ASN A 54 -4.62 3.86 -6.33
N CYS A 55 -4.07 2.71 -6.00
CA CYS A 55 -4.07 2.19 -4.62
C CYS A 55 -2.68 1.88 -4.06
N LEU A 56 -1.59 2.09 -4.82
CA LEU A 56 -0.21 1.79 -4.39
C LEU A 56 0.32 2.88 -3.44
N VAL A 57 -0.29 2.91 -2.26
CA VAL A 57 -0.01 3.87 -1.19
C VAL A 57 0.33 3.15 0.10
N LEU A 58 1.04 3.87 0.97
CA LEU A 58 1.36 3.44 2.32
C LEU A 58 1.02 4.52 3.35
N ASN A 59 0.82 4.08 4.58
CA ASN A 59 0.61 4.93 5.74
C ASN A 59 1.77 4.76 6.72
N VAL A 60 2.18 5.84 7.37
CA VAL A 60 3.26 5.88 8.37
C VAL A 60 2.76 6.55 9.64
N TYR A 61 2.87 5.83 10.75
CA TYR A 61 2.42 6.24 12.07
C TYR A 61 3.58 6.21 13.06
N THR A 62 3.73 7.30 13.82
CA THR A 62 4.64 7.39 14.97
C THR A 62 4.13 8.47 15.90
N LYS A 63 4.27 8.27 17.22
CA LYS A 63 3.96 9.30 18.23
C LYS A 63 5.05 10.38 18.34
N ASN A 64 6.24 10.12 17.79
CA ASN A 64 7.41 11.00 17.93
C ASN A 64 8.05 11.25 16.55
N LEU A 65 7.76 12.42 15.96
CA LEU A 65 8.52 12.96 14.84
C LEU A 65 9.81 13.57 15.41
N ARG A 66 10.89 12.79 15.50
CA ARG A 66 12.12 13.27 16.13
C ARG A 66 12.69 14.45 15.33
N THR A 67 12.73 15.63 15.93
CA THR A 67 13.33 16.85 15.37
C THR A 67 14.77 17.06 15.81
N ASP A 68 15.24 16.29 16.78
CA ASP A 68 16.55 16.46 17.40
C ASP A 68 17.63 15.55 16.78
N THR A 69 18.82 16.12 16.59
CA THR A 69 19.95 15.55 15.84
C THR A 69 20.61 14.31 16.46
N ASN A 70 20.22 13.92 17.68
CA ASN A 70 20.70 12.71 18.34
C ASN A 70 19.97 11.47 17.82
N ARG A 71 20.60 10.79 16.85
CA ARG A 71 20.16 9.67 15.98
C ARG A 71 19.73 8.34 16.66
N ILE A 72 18.88 8.37 17.69
CA ILE A 72 18.21 7.14 18.14
C ILE A 72 17.13 6.76 17.12
N THR A 73 17.40 5.75 16.30
CA THR A 73 16.43 5.16 15.38
C THR A 73 15.39 4.36 16.14
N GLN A 74 14.11 4.49 15.78
CA GLN A 74 13.04 3.64 16.32
C GLN A 74 12.92 2.35 15.50
N PRO A 75 12.50 1.22 16.10
CA PRO A 75 12.12 0.03 15.34
C PRO A 75 10.99 0.34 14.36
N VAL A 76 11.09 -0.19 13.14
CA VAL A 76 10.06 -0.07 12.11
C VAL A 76 9.30 -1.39 12.01
N LEU A 77 8.00 -1.35 12.25
CA LEU A 77 7.08 -2.45 12.02
C LEU A 77 6.44 -2.23 10.65
N PHE A 78 6.73 -3.10 9.70
CA PHE A 78 6.17 -3.03 8.34
C PHE A 78 5.09 -4.09 8.19
N TRP A 79 3.84 -3.65 8.04
CA TRP A 79 2.65 -4.49 8.04
C TRP A 79 2.10 -4.66 6.62
N ILE A 80 2.09 -5.91 6.17
CA ILE A 80 1.44 -6.34 4.93
C ILE A 80 0.17 -7.07 5.32
N HIS A 81 -0.99 -6.53 4.94
CA HIS A 81 -2.26 -7.12 5.32
C HIS A 81 -2.48 -8.49 4.64
N GLY A 82 -3.20 -9.37 5.34
CA GLY A 82 -3.69 -10.63 4.78
C GLY A 82 -4.92 -10.44 3.88
N GLY A 83 -5.65 -11.53 3.64
CA GLY A 83 -6.85 -11.54 2.80
C GLY A 83 -6.71 -12.34 1.51
N ASP A 84 -5.92 -13.41 1.54
CA ASP A 84 -5.75 -14.40 0.46
C ASP A 84 -5.46 -13.78 -0.91
N PHE A 85 -4.74 -12.65 -0.92
CA PHE A 85 -4.43 -11.87 -2.10
C PHE A 85 -5.64 -11.33 -2.88
N VAL A 86 -6.85 -11.34 -2.31
CA VAL A 86 -8.11 -10.93 -2.99
C VAL A 86 -8.93 -9.89 -2.22
N THR A 87 -8.60 -9.65 -0.96
CA THR A 87 -9.24 -8.64 -0.09
C THR A 87 -8.23 -8.09 0.92
N GLY A 88 -8.65 -7.09 1.69
CA GLY A 88 -7.84 -6.39 2.68
C GLY A 88 -7.32 -5.06 2.16
N SER A 89 -6.78 -4.29 3.09
CA SER A 89 -6.17 -2.98 2.85
C SER A 89 -5.21 -2.65 3.99
N GLY A 90 -4.31 -1.72 3.75
CA GLY A 90 -3.48 -1.07 4.77
C GLY A 90 -4.22 0.03 5.54
N THR A 91 -5.55 0.14 5.38
CA THR A 91 -6.34 1.19 6.04
C THR A 91 -6.62 0.90 7.51
N SER A 92 -6.89 1.96 8.25
CA SER A 92 -7.15 1.95 9.69
C SER A 92 -8.47 1.24 10.06
N GLU A 93 -9.38 1.03 9.11
CA GLU A 93 -10.67 0.34 9.32
C GLU A 93 -10.49 -1.03 10.00
N MET A 94 -9.45 -1.78 9.60
CA MET A 94 -9.15 -3.09 10.16
C MET A 94 -7.89 -3.10 11.03
N TYR A 95 -6.87 -2.35 10.62
CA TYR A 95 -5.53 -2.39 11.21
C TYR A 95 -5.12 -1.01 11.75
N GLY A 96 -6.02 -0.39 12.52
CA GLY A 96 -5.79 0.92 13.15
C GLY A 96 -4.52 0.95 14.03
N PRO A 97 -3.78 2.07 14.05
CA PRO A 97 -2.47 2.15 14.68
C PRO A 97 -2.53 2.34 16.21
N ASP A 98 -3.71 2.63 16.78
CA ASP A 98 -3.93 3.17 18.12
C ASP A 98 -3.16 2.43 19.22
N TYR A 99 -3.22 1.09 19.22
CA TYR A 99 -2.52 0.28 20.21
C TYR A 99 -0.99 0.38 20.07
N LEU A 100 -0.47 0.34 18.84
CA LEU A 100 0.97 0.44 18.58
C LEU A 100 1.50 1.86 18.80
N MET A 101 0.64 2.89 18.72
CA MET A 101 0.99 4.27 19.06
C MET A 101 1.16 4.51 20.57
N SER A 102 0.92 3.50 21.41
CA SER A 102 1.39 3.52 22.81
C SER A 102 2.89 3.22 22.93
N GLU A 103 3.48 2.54 21.94
CA GLU A 103 4.86 2.08 21.94
C GLU A 103 5.83 3.06 21.23
N ASN A 104 7.13 2.86 21.42
CA ASN A 104 8.18 3.67 20.78
C ASN A 104 8.59 3.11 19.41
N VAL A 105 7.62 2.88 18.52
CA VAL A 105 7.83 2.30 17.19
C VAL A 105 7.38 3.24 16.07
N VAL A 106 7.85 2.96 14.85
CA VAL A 106 7.23 3.45 13.61
C VAL A 106 6.44 2.30 13.01
N LEU A 107 5.16 2.50 12.76
CA LEU A 107 4.33 1.54 12.03
C LEU A 107 4.18 2.02 10.59
N VAL A 108 4.41 1.12 9.65
CA VAL A 108 4.12 1.31 8.22
C VAL A 108 3.10 0.28 7.80
N THR A 109 1.98 0.71 7.23
CA THR A 109 0.99 -0.18 6.60
C THR A 109 0.96 0.10 5.11
N ILE A 110 0.79 -0.93 4.28
CA ILE A 110 0.77 -0.78 2.83
C ILE A 110 -0.48 -1.37 2.22
N ASN A 111 -0.92 -0.80 1.11
CA ASN A 111 -1.75 -1.49 0.13
C ASN A 111 -0.84 -2.20 -0.89
N TYR A 112 -1.31 -3.28 -1.51
CA TYR A 112 -0.69 -3.91 -2.68
C TYR A 112 -1.79 -4.45 -3.60
N ARG A 113 -1.54 -4.58 -4.91
CA ARG A 113 -2.59 -5.03 -5.85
C ARG A 113 -3.12 -6.42 -5.50
N LEU A 114 -4.42 -6.58 -5.63
CA LEU A 114 -5.17 -7.80 -5.29
C LEU A 114 -5.77 -8.47 -6.54
N GLY A 115 -6.20 -9.71 -6.39
CA GLY A 115 -6.91 -10.51 -7.38
C GLY A 115 -6.18 -10.54 -8.73
N MET A 116 -6.95 -10.47 -9.82
CA MET A 116 -6.36 -10.48 -11.16
C MET A 116 -5.43 -9.29 -11.41
N LEU A 117 -5.68 -8.13 -10.78
CA LEU A 117 -4.87 -6.93 -11.02
C LEU A 117 -3.45 -7.09 -10.46
N GLY A 118 -3.29 -7.85 -9.36
CA GLY A 118 -2.00 -8.15 -8.75
C GLY A 118 -1.37 -9.47 -9.23
N PHE A 119 -2.16 -10.44 -9.66
CA PHE A 119 -1.67 -11.83 -9.80
C PHE A 119 -1.99 -12.49 -11.14
N LEU A 120 -2.51 -11.75 -12.13
CA LEU A 120 -2.60 -12.24 -13.50
C LEU A 120 -1.21 -12.60 -14.04
N SER A 121 -1.11 -13.74 -14.71
CA SER A 121 0.13 -14.24 -15.31
C SER A 121 -0.15 -14.79 -16.70
N PHE A 122 0.68 -14.43 -17.66
CA PHE A 122 0.68 -14.99 -19.00
C PHE A 122 2.04 -15.66 -19.28
N GLU A 123 2.01 -16.78 -20.00
CA GLU A 123 3.23 -17.45 -20.47
C GLU A 123 3.93 -16.67 -21.58
N ASP A 124 3.17 -15.91 -22.37
CA ASP A 124 3.71 -15.06 -23.43
C ASP A 124 4.49 -13.88 -22.84
N VAL A 125 5.82 -13.99 -22.89
CA VAL A 125 6.77 -13.00 -22.37
C VAL A 125 6.63 -11.66 -23.10
N SER A 126 6.18 -11.63 -24.36
CA SER A 126 6.00 -10.39 -25.12
C SER A 126 4.95 -9.47 -24.50
N LEU A 127 4.02 -10.03 -23.73
CA LEU A 127 3.03 -9.26 -22.99
C LEU A 127 3.65 -8.58 -21.78
N GLY A 128 4.79 -9.00 -21.24
CA GLY A 128 5.38 -8.40 -20.05
C GLY A 128 4.52 -8.53 -18.78
N VAL A 129 3.75 -9.62 -18.66
CA VAL A 129 2.91 -9.93 -17.48
C VAL A 129 3.28 -11.30 -16.91
N PRO A 130 4.47 -11.45 -16.29
CA PRO A 130 4.95 -12.75 -15.80
C PRO A 130 4.34 -13.17 -14.45
N GLY A 131 3.28 -12.51 -13.99
CA GLY A 131 2.70 -12.74 -12.67
C GLY A 131 3.32 -11.93 -11.53
N ASN A 132 2.74 -12.12 -10.34
CA ASN A 132 3.22 -11.60 -9.05
C ASN A 132 3.42 -10.08 -9.02
N ALA A 133 2.61 -9.32 -9.75
CA ALA A 133 2.64 -7.85 -9.71
C ALA A 133 2.37 -7.34 -8.28
N GLY A 134 1.41 -7.95 -7.56
CA GLY A 134 1.09 -7.63 -6.17
C GLY A 134 2.21 -7.97 -5.18
N LEU A 135 3.05 -8.97 -5.44
CA LEU A 135 4.25 -9.21 -4.63
C LEU A 135 5.36 -8.22 -4.98
N LYS A 136 5.49 -7.83 -6.25
CA LYS A 136 6.44 -6.78 -6.67
C LYS A 136 6.07 -5.42 -6.11
N ASP A 137 4.80 -5.18 -5.78
CA ASP A 137 4.36 -3.98 -5.06
C ASP A 137 4.89 -3.97 -3.61
N GLN A 138 5.22 -5.13 -3.02
CA GLN A 138 5.69 -5.25 -1.64
C GLN A 138 7.22 -5.14 -1.50
N VAL A 139 7.97 -5.17 -2.61
CA VAL A 139 9.45 -5.19 -2.66
C VAL A 139 9.99 -3.79 -2.93
#